data_AF-A0A0D8ZMP9-F1
#
_entry.id   AF-A0A0D8ZMP9-F1
#
_cell.length_a   1.000
_cell.length_b   1.000
_cell.length_c   1.000
_cell.angle_alpha   90.00
_cell.angle_beta   90.00
_cell.angle_gamma   90.00
#
_symmetry.space_group_name_H-M   'P 1'
#
loop_
_entity.id
_entity.type
_entity.pdbx_description
1 polymer ?
#
loop_
_entity_poly.entity_id
_entity_poly.type
_entity_poly.pdbx_seq_one_letter_code
_entity_poly.pdbx_strand_id
1 'polypeptide(L)'
;MDFSTLNDDQLLQLLKLAMAEALKRGGAVRVAAEQEVVSAQEKAEIEREVAEKLRLEKEARERERIKQAAETRFRQEENQKKAAATSSKWSKKSAIAWALKEWGYEGKFELNIWSNGADRRVYFQQDCQGTWKWCLYLTGNRYHPPMELEGEGVDCWFDDRQKELKAFLSLIAKQWQGDLKTSNEVGDVTPDFATLNSYRKVLNLKETANV
;
A
#
# COMPACT_ATOMS: atom_id res chain seq x y z
N MET A 1 -76.73 1.15 -49.82
CA MET A 1 -77.77 0.11 -49.86
C MET A 1 -79.09 0.82 -50.05
N ASP A 2 -79.89 0.38 -51.02
CA ASP A 2 -81.24 0.89 -51.26
C ASP A 2 -82.24 -0.01 -50.53
N PHE A 3 -83.08 0.57 -49.67
CA PHE A 3 -84.05 -0.13 -48.83
C PHE A 3 -85.49 0.15 -49.24
N SER A 4 -85.70 0.88 -50.35
CA SER A 4 -87.01 1.33 -50.84
C SER A 4 -87.96 0.20 -51.24
N THR A 5 -87.46 -1.03 -51.38
CA THR A 5 -88.22 -2.23 -51.76
C THR A 5 -88.64 -3.09 -50.58
N LEU A 6 -88.22 -2.76 -49.35
CA LEU A 6 -88.59 -3.48 -48.14
C LEU A 6 -89.89 -2.90 -47.57
N ASN A 7 -90.79 -3.77 -47.13
CA ASN A 7 -91.97 -3.33 -46.39
C ASN A 7 -91.60 -2.96 -44.93
N ASP A 8 -92.50 -2.26 -44.25
CA ASP A 8 -92.24 -1.72 -42.90
C ASP A 8 -91.86 -2.80 -41.88
N ASP A 9 -92.45 -4.00 -41.98
CA ASP A 9 -92.12 -5.14 -41.11
C ASP A 9 -90.70 -5.66 -41.36
N GLN A 10 -90.26 -5.75 -42.62
CA GLN A 10 -88.90 -6.15 -42.99
C GLN A 10 -87.87 -5.09 -42.57
N LEU A 11 -88.21 -3.80 -42.67
CA LEU A 11 -87.39 -2.69 -42.16
C LEU A 11 -87.22 -2.78 -40.64
N LEU A 12 -88.30 -3.04 -39.90
CA LEU A 12 -88.28 -3.24 -38.45
C LEU A 12 -87.43 -4.45 -38.04
N GLN A 13 -87.50 -5.54 -38.80
CA GLN A 13 -86.69 -6.74 -38.56
C GLN A 13 -85.20 -6.48 -38.82
N LEU A 14 -84.87 -5.75 -39.89
CA LEU A 14 -83.51 -5.36 -40.21
C LEU A 14 -82.92 -4.46 -39.11
N LEU A 15 -83.69 -3.50 -38.60
CA LEU A 15 -83.31 -2.62 -37.49
C LEU A 15 -83.05 -3.40 -36.21
N LYS A 16 -83.91 -4.37 -35.88
CA LYS A 16 -83.73 -5.26 -34.72
C LYS A 16 -82.48 -6.12 -34.84
N LEU A 17 -82.21 -6.67 -36.03
CA LEU A 17 -81.02 -7.47 -36.30
C LEU A 17 -79.74 -6.62 -36.28
N ALA A 18 -79.77 -5.41 -36.84
CA ALA A 18 -78.66 -4.47 -36.80
C ALA A 18 -78.36 -4.02 -35.36
N MET A 19 -79.39 -3.73 -34.56
CA MET A 19 -79.22 -3.42 -33.13
C MET A 19 -78.69 -4.60 -32.34
N ALA A 20 -79.17 -5.81 -32.58
CA ALA A 20 -78.68 -7.02 -31.94
C ALA A 20 -77.20 -7.29 -32.29
N GLU A 21 -76.83 -7.11 -33.56
CA GLU A 21 -75.45 -7.27 -34.02
C GLU A 21 -74.54 -6.15 -33.49
N ALA A 22 -75.02 -4.91 -33.41
CA ALA A 22 -74.28 -3.80 -32.80
C ALA A 22 -74.06 -4.00 -31.30
N LEU A 23 -75.06 -4.50 -30.56
CA LEU A 23 -74.92 -4.88 -29.15
C LEU A 23 -73.93 -6.04 -28.98
N LYS A 24 -74.03 -7.06 -29.83
CA LYS A 24 -73.14 -8.22 -29.81
C LYS A 24 -71.69 -7.85 -30.11
N ARG A 25 -71.46 -6.98 -31.11
CA ARG A 25 -70.11 -6.50 -31.46
C ARG A 25 -69.58 -5.46 -30.49
N GLY A 26 -70.43 -4.62 -29.90
CA GLY A 26 -70.03 -3.64 -28.89
C GLY A 26 -69.41 -4.29 -27.65
N GLY A 27 -69.96 -5.42 -27.20
CA GLY A 27 -69.35 -6.23 -26.13
C GLY A 27 -67.99 -6.81 -26.53
N ALA A 28 -67.87 -7.35 -27.74
CA ALA A 28 -66.60 -7.90 -28.24
C ALA A 28 -65.50 -6.84 -28.38
N VAL A 29 -65.85 -5.64 -28.86
CA VAL A 29 -64.93 -4.50 -28.98
C VAL A 29 -64.48 -4.01 -27.60
N ARG A 30 -65.39 -3.94 -26.62
CA ARG A 30 -65.04 -3.55 -25.25
C ARG A 30 -64.08 -4.57 -24.60
N VAL A 31 -64.35 -5.86 -24.75
CA VAL A 31 -63.47 -6.93 -24.24
C VAL A 31 -62.10 -6.90 -24.90
N ALA A 32 -62.03 -6.68 -26.22
CA ALA A 32 -60.75 -6.56 -26.93
C ALA A 32 -59.94 -5.34 -26.45
N ALA A 33 -60.60 -4.18 -26.25
CA ALA A 33 -59.94 -2.99 -25.73
C ALA A 33 -59.47 -3.16 -24.27
N GLU A 34 -60.27 -3.81 -23.42
CA GLU A 34 -59.89 -4.15 -22.04
C GLU A 34 -58.67 -5.10 -22.00
N GLN A 35 -58.63 -6.12 -22.86
CA GLN A 35 -57.49 -7.02 -22.99
C GLN A 35 -56.21 -6.32 -23.47
N GLU A 36 -56.33 -5.37 -24.41
CA GLU A 36 -55.20 -4.60 -24.92
C GLU A 36 -54.63 -3.65 -23.85
N VAL A 37 -55.48 -3.03 -23.03
CA VAL A 37 -55.05 -2.20 -21.90
C VAL A 37 -54.36 -3.02 -20.82
N VAL A 38 -54.88 -4.20 -20.48
CA VAL A 38 -54.25 -5.11 -19.51
C VAL A 38 -52.88 -5.58 -20.04
N SER A 39 -52.79 -5.97 -21.31
CA SER A 39 -51.53 -6.31 -21.99
C SER A 39 -50.51 -5.17 -21.99
N ALA A 40 -50.95 -3.92 -22.18
CA ALA A 40 -50.10 -2.75 -22.12
C ALA A 40 -49.59 -2.46 -20.70
N GLN A 41 -50.43 -2.68 -19.68
CA GLN A 41 -50.04 -2.55 -18.28
C GLN A 41 -49.01 -3.61 -17.86
N GLU A 42 -49.23 -4.87 -18.25
CA GLU A 42 -48.28 -5.96 -18.00
C GLU A 42 -46.92 -5.68 -18.65
N LYS A 43 -46.90 -5.17 -19.89
CA LYS A 43 -45.65 -4.74 -20.55
C LYS A 43 -44.94 -3.62 -19.79
N ALA A 44 -45.67 -2.59 -19.35
CA ALA A 44 -45.10 -1.47 -18.62
C ALA A 44 -44.52 -1.90 -17.25
N GLU A 45 -45.15 -2.88 -16.60
CA GLU A 45 -44.67 -3.44 -15.34
C GLU A 45 -43.37 -4.25 -15.53
N ILE A 46 -43.32 -5.10 -16.56
CA ILE A 46 -42.10 -5.84 -16.93
C ILE A 46 -40.95 -4.87 -17.27
N GLU A 47 -41.22 -3.81 -18.04
CA GLU A 47 -40.21 -2.79 -18.37
C GLU A 47 -39.68 -2.07 -17.13
N ARG A 48 -40.56 -1.77 -16.15
CA ARG A 48 -40.16 -1.18 -14.87
C ARG A 48 -39.27 -2.10 -14.06
N GLU A 49 -39.62 -3.38 -13.93
CA GLU A 49 -38.82 -4.35 -13.20
C GLU A 49 -37.44 -4.55 -13.84
N VAL A 50 -37.38 -4.61 -15.17
CA VAL A 50 -36.11 -4.71 -15.91
C VAL A 50 -35.25 -3.46 -15.68
N ALA A 51 -35.85 -2.26 -15.74
CA ALA A 51 -35.15 -1.01 -15.49
C ALA A 51 -34.62 -0.91 -14.05
N GLU A 52 -35.38 -1.37 -13.05
CA GLU A 52 -34.96 -1.40 -11.65
C GLU A 52 -33.80 -2.38 -11.43
N LYS A 53 -33.90 -3.60 -11.98
CA LYS A 53 -32.80 -4.59 -11.93
C LYS A 53 -31.51 -4.04 -12.56
N LEU A 54 -31.61 -3.38 -13.72
CA LEU A 54 -30.48 -2.72 -14.38
C LEU A 54 -29.88 -1.60 -13.53
N ARG A 55 -30.70 -0.84 -12.80
CA ARG A 55 -30.22 0.22 -11.90
C ARG A 55 -29.44 -0.38 -10.73
N LEU A 56 -30.02 -1.39 -10.08
CA LEU A 56 -29.38 -2.10 -8.96
C LEU A 56 -28.05 -2.75 -9.36
N GLU A 57 -27.99 -3.35 -10.56
CA GLU A 57 -26.75 -3.93 -11.09
C GLU A 57 -25.68 -2.86 -11.34
N LYS A 58 -26.05 -1.70 -11.89
CA LYS A 58 -25.14 -0.56 -12.07
C LYS A 58 -24.62 -0.02 -10.74
N GLU A 59 -25.49 0.14 -9.74
CA GLU A 59 -25.10 0.56 -8.40
C GLU A 59 -24.16 -0.45 -7.74
N ALA A 60 -24.41 -1.75 -7.89
CA ALA A 60 -23.55 -2.81 -7.37
C ALA A 60 -22.15 -2.79 -8.02
N ARG A 61 -22.09 -2.62 -9.36
CA ARG A 61 -20.81 -2.46 -10.08
C ARG A 61 -20.04 -1.22 -9.65
N GLU A 62 -20.73 -0.11 -9.42
CA GLU A 62 -20.08 1.12 -8.95
C GLU A 62 -19.55 0.99 -7.52
N ARG A 63 -20.29 0.34 -6.62
CA ARG A 63 -19.80 0.03 -5.26
C ARG A 63 -18.57 -0.86 -5.30
N GLU A 64 -18.56 -1.88 -6.15
CA GLU A 64 -17.40 -2.75 -6.31
C GLU A 64 -16.19 -2.00 -6.87
N ARG A 65 -16.39 -1.11 -7.86
CA ARG A 65 -15.33 -0.23 -8.38
C ARG A 65 -14.76 0.69 -7.30
N ILE A 66 -15.61 1.29 -6.48
CA ILE A 66 -15.19 2.16 -5.36
C ILE A 66 -14.38 1.34 -4.34
N LYS A 67 -14.83 0.12 -4.01
CA LYS A 67 -14.12 -0.77 -3.10
C LYS A 67 -12.73 -1.14 -3.63
N GLN A 68 -12.63 -1.54 -4.89
CA GLN A 68 -11.35 -1.86 -5.54
C GLN A 68 -10.41 -0.66 -5.63
N ALA A 69 -10.96 0.53 -5.92
CA ALA A 69 -10.18 1.78 -5.94
C ALA A 69 -9.66 2.14 -4.54
N ALA A 70 -10.47 1.97 -3.49
CA ALA A 70 -10.06 2.20 -2.11
C ALA A 70 -8.97 1.21 -1.66
N GLU A 71 -9.12 -0.07 -1.98
CA GLU A 71 -8.12 -1.10 -1.68
C GLU A 71 -6.79 -0.84 -2.40
N THR A 72 -6.85 -0.43 -3.67
CA THR A 72 -5.65 -0.06 -4.44
C THR A 72 -4.94 1.14 -3.84
N ARG A 73 -5.67 2.18 -3.43
CA ARG A 73 -5.10 3.36 -2.75
C ARG A 73 -4.45 2.97 -1.43
N PHE A 74 -5.13 2.18 -0.60
CA PHE A 74 -4.58 1.71 0.67
C PHE A 74 -3.27 0.93 0.47
N ARG A 75 -3.24 0.02 -0.52
CA ARG A 75 -2.03 -0.73 -0.87
C ARG A 75 -0.90 0.18 -1.38
N GLN A 76 -1.21 1.20 -2.17
CA GLN A 76 -0.23 2.18 -2.62
C GLN A 76 0.36 2.99 -1.47
N GLU A 77 -0.48 3.46 -0.54
CA GLU A 77 -0.02 4.17 0.66
C GLU A 77 0.86 3.28 1.55
N GLU A 78 0.49 2.02 1.74
CA GLU A 78 1.29 1.07 2.51
C GLU A 78 2.64 0.79 1.85
N ASN A 79 2.65 0.61 0.52
CA ASN A 79 3.88 0.45 -0.26
C ASN A 79 4.77 1.69 -0.20
N GLN A 80 4.20 2.90 -0.29
CA GLN A 80 4.94 4.16 -0.14
C GLN A 80 5.55 4.29 1.26
N LYS A 81 4.81 3.96 2.32
CA LYS A 81 5.32 3.95 3.69
C LYS A 81 6.47 2.95 3.87
N LYS A 82 6.34 1.74 3.31
CA LYS A 82 7.41 0.72 3.32
C LYS A 82 8.64 1.20 2.54
N ALA A 83 8.46 1.82 1.38
CA ALA A 83 9.55 2.38 0.57
C ALA A 83 10.27 3.51 1.31
N ALA A 84 9.53 4.46 1.91
CA ALA A 84 10.09 5.55 2.70
C ALA A 84 10.84 5.04 3.94
N ALA A 85 10.28 4.07 4.66
CA ALA A 85 10.95 3.44 5.80
C ALA A 85 12.24 2.72 5.39
N THR A 86 12.23 2.06 4.22
CA THR A 86 13.40 1.38 3.67
C THR A 86 14.48 2.39 3.26
N SER A 87 14.11 3.45 2.53
CA SER A 87 15.00 4.55 2.14
C SER A 87 15.63 5.22 3.36
N SER A 88 14.84 5.51 4.42
CA SER A 88 15.35 6.07 5.68
C SER A 88 16.34 5.14 6.40
N LYS A 89 16.15 3.82 6.34
CA LYS A 89 17.12 2.86 6.89
C LYS A 89 18.43 2.87 6.08
N TRP A 90 18.34 2.88 4.76
CA TRP A 90 19.52 2.91 3.88
C TRP A 90 20.30 4.23 4.00
N SER A 91 19.63 5.37 4.13
CA SER A 91 20.31 6.67 4.34
C SER A 91 21.06 6.72 5.66
N LYS A 92 20.52 6.15 6.74
CA LYS A 92 21.22 6.01 8.03
C LYS A 92 22.42 5.07 7.95
N LYS A 93 22.29 3.94 7.23
CA LYS A 93 23.44 3.05 6.97
C LYS A 93 24.53 3.74 6.16
N SER A 94 24.13 4.54 5.17
CA SER A 94 25.06 5.30 4.33
C SER A 94 25.84 6.33 5.13
N ALA A 95 25.20 6.97 6.12
CA ALA A 95 25.88 7.88 7.04
C ALA A 95 27.04 7.22 7.81
N ILE A 96 26.95 5.92 8.14
CA ILE A 96 28.05 5.17 8.78
C ILE A 96 29.25 5.06 7.84
N ALA A 97 28.99 4.62 6.59
CA ALA A 97 30.05 4.46 5.58
C ALA A 97 30.71 5.80 5.22
N TRP A 98 29.91 6.86 5.09
CA TRP A 98 30.41 8.21 4.85
C TRP A 98 31.28 8.73 6.00
N ALA A 99 30.83 8.57 7.25
CA ALA A 99 31.59 9.00 8.42
C ALA A 99 32.97 8.31 8.51
N LEU A 100 33.03 7.00 8.24
CA LEU A 100 34.29 6.25 8.22
C LEU A 100 35.21 6.70 7.08
N LYS A 101 34.67 6.94 5.89
CA LYS A 101 35.44 7.45 4.74
C LYS A 101 36.01 8.84 5.02
N GLU A 102 35.23 9.74 5.60
CA GLU A 102 35.69 11.08 6.00
C GLU A 102 36.71 11.04 7.14
N TRP A 103 36.63 10.02 7.99
CA TRP A 103 37.63 9.76 9.02
C TRP A 103 38.96 9.25 8.46
N GLY A 104 38.99 8.89 7.16
CA GLY A 104 40.15 8.40 6.44
C GLY A 104 40.29 6.88 6.45
N TYR A 105 39.24 6.14 6.80
CA TYR A 105 39.24 4.69 6.70
C TYR A 105 38.90 4.28 5.25
N GLU A 106 39.87 3.69 4.57
CA GLU A 106 39.75 3.28 3.16
C GLU A 106 39.49 1.77 2.98
N GLY A 107 39.55 1.00 4.06
CA GLY A 107 39.36 -0.45 4.03
C GLY A 107 37.91 -0.87 3.78
N LYS A 108 37.74 -2.15 3.40
CA LYS A 108 36.41 -2.78 3.48
C LYS A 108 36.02 -3.02 4.92
N PHE A 109 34.73 -2.93 5.23
CA PHE A 109 34.24 -3.26 6.56
C PHE A 109 32.87 -3.92 6.53
N GLU A 110 32.59 -4.72 7.56
CA GLU A 110 31.25 -5.09 7.97
C GLU A 110 31.01 -4.62 9.40
N LEU A 111 29.87 -4.00 9.64
CA LEU A 111 29.39 -3.63 10.96
C LEU A 111 28.11 -4.40 11.27
N ASN A 112 28.10 -5.08 12.41
CA ASN A 112 26.95 -5.84 12.89
C ASN A 112 26.58 -5.42 14.32
N ILE A 113 25.31 -5.12 14.58
CA ILE A 113 24.77 -5.09 15.94
C ILE A 113 24.04 -6.39 16.16
N TRP A 114 24.44 -7.11 17.21
CA TRP A 114 23.87 -8.38 17.60
C TRP A 114 23.31 -8.29 19.02
N SER A 115 22.13 -8.87 19.22
CA SER A 115 21.44 -8.88 20.49
C SER A 115 20.94 -10.29 20.81
N ASN A 116 21.19 -10.80 22.02
CA ASN A 116 20.65 -12.06 22.51
C ASN A 116 20.30 -11.96 23.99
N GLY A 117 19.00 -11.86 24.30
CA GLY A 117 18.52 -11.62 25.65
C GLY A 117 19.07 -10.31 26.22
N ALA A 118 19.85 -10.40 27.30
CA ALA A 118 20.49 -9.23 27.95
C ALA A 118 21.85 -8.87 27.32
N ASP A 119 22.41 -9.70 26.44
CA ASP A 119 23.71 -9.47 25.81
C ASP A 119 23.53 -8.69 24.50
N ARG A 120 24.24 -7.58 24.36
CA ARG A 120 24.18 -6.71 23.19
C ARG A 120 25.58 -6.26 22.82
N ARG A 121 25.95 -6.47 21.55
CA ARG A 121 27.32 -6.26 21.06
C ARG A 121 27.32 -5.53 19.72
N VAL A 122 28.36 -4.77 19.47
CA VAL A 122 28.65 -4.18 18.15
C VAL A 122 29.94 -4.80 17.65
N TYR A 123 29.88 -5.43 16.50
CA TYR A 123 31.03 -5.97 15.79
C TYR A 123 31.41 -5.04 14.65
N PHE A 124 32.69 -4.72 14.56
CA PHE A 124 33.29 -4.08 13.41
C PHE A 124 34.39 -4.99 12.88
N GLN A 125 34.20 -5.52 11.68
CA GLN A 125 35.13 -6.41 11.01
C GLN A 125 35.81 -5.67 9.87
N GLN A 126 37.15 -5.66 9.89
CA GLN A 126 37.95 -5.13 8.79
C GLN A 126 38.24 -6.24 7.80
N ASP A 127 37.96 -5.97 6.52
CA ASP A 127 38.02 -6.92 5.41
C ASP A 127 37.14 -8.17 5.59
N CYS A 128 36.23 -8.41 4.65
CA CYS A 128 35.24 -9.49 4.70
C CYS A 128 35.87 -10.90 4.65
N GLN A 129 37.20 -10.99 4.47
CA GLN A 129 38.00 -12.21 4.42
C GLN A 129 39.00 -12.36 5.60
N GLY A 130 39.12 -11.36 6.48
CA GLY A 130 40.13 -11.30 7.55
C GLY A 130 39.63 -11.71 8.94
N THR A 131 40.58 -12.06 9.81
CA THR A 131 40.41 -12.47 11.22
C THR A 131 40.16 -11.31 12.19
N TRP A 132 40.33 -10.05 11.77
CA TRP A 132 40.29 -8.90 12.67
C TRP A 132 38.89 -8.38 12.93
N LYS A 133 38.51 -8.42 14.21
CA LYS A 133 37.17 -8.09 14.67
C LYS A 133 37.26 -7.27 15.94
N TRP A 134 36.79 -6.03 15.88
CA TRP A 134 36.51 -5.21 17.04
C TRP A 134 35.13 -5.58 17.58
N CYS A 135 35.03 -5.82 18.87
CA CYS A 135 33.79 -6.13 19.58
C CYS A 135 33.57 -5.15 20.72
N LEU A 136 32.54 -4.31 20.61
CA LEU A 136 32.06 -3.48 21.71
C LEU A 136 30.93 -4.20 22.44
N TYR A 137 31.16 -4.54 23.71
CA TYR A 137 30.17 -5.16 24.59
C TYR A 137 29.29 -4.08 25.24
N LEU A 138 28.14 -3.74 24.64
CA LEU A 138 27.31 -2.63 25.13
C LEU A 138 26.75 -2.90 26.54
N THR A 139 26.24 -4.11 26.77
CA THR A 139 25.65 -4.52 28.05
C THR A 139 26.60 -5.37 28.90
N GLY A 140 27.73 -5.82 28.33
CA GLY A 140 28.64 -6.76 28.96
C GLY A 140 28.12 -8.20 28.94
N ASN A 141 28.95 -9.13 29.40
CA ASN A 141 28.60 -10.53 29.63
C ASN A 141 29.44 -11.10 30.79
N ARG A 142 29.45 -12.42 30.96
CA ARG A 142 30.21 -13.10 32.03
C ARG A 142 31.73 -12.84 31.98
N TYR A 143 32.27 -12.57 30.80
CA TYR A 143 33.71 -12.44 30.53
C TYR A 143 34.14 -10.99 30.31
N HIS A 144 33.24 -10.15 29.83
CA HIS A 144 33.52 -8.78 29.40
C HIS A 144 32.61 -7.78 30.10
N PRO A 145 33.14 -6.76 30.83
CA PRO A 145 32.31 -5.73 31.42
C PRO A 145 31.55 -4.88 30.38
N PRO A 146 30.46 -4.21 30.79
CA PRO A 146 29.75 -3.27 29.94
C PRO A 146 30.67 -2.18 29.40
N MET A 147 30.44 -1.82 28.14
CA MET A 147 31.22 -0.87 27.36
C MET A 147 32.67 -1.26 27.11
N GLU A 148 33.09 -2.50 27.35
CA GLU A 148 34.42 -2.95 26.95
C GLU A 148 34.53 -3.01 25.41
N LEU A 149 35.63 -2.46 24.88
CA LEU A 149 36.00 -2.62 23.48
C LEU A 149 37.15 -3.63 23.43
N GLU A 150 36.85 -4.82 22.92
CA GLU A 150 37.82 -5.86 22.63
C GLU A 150 38.24 -5.74 21.16
N GLY A 151 39.53 -5.91 20.88
CA GLY A 151 40.05 -5.97 19.52
C GLY A 151 41.39 -6.68 19.52
N GLU A 152 41.62 -7.49 18.49
CA GLU A 152 42.90 -8.13 18.22
C GLU A 152 43.56 -7.40 17.04
N GLY A 153 44.72 -6.79 17.27
CA GLY A 153 45.50 -6.19 16.19
C GLY A 153 46.81 -5.60 16.69
N VAL A 154 47.92 -6.05 16.12
CA VAL A 154 49.15 -5.27 16.03
C VAL A 154 49.11 -4.64 14.64
N ASP A 155 49.30 -3.33 14.54
CA ASP A 155 49.28 -2.54 13.29
C ASP A 155 47.88 -2.40 12.64
N CYS A 156 46.82 -2.26 13.43
CA CYS A 156 45.49 -1.97 12.90
C CYS A 156 45.23 -0.45 12.80
N TRP A 157 44.38 -0.03 11.86
CA TRP A 157 44.09 1.40 11.62
C TRP A 157 43.48 2.12 12.84
N PHE A 158 42.87 1.38 13.77
CA PHE A 158 42.19 1.94 14.93
C PHE A 158 43.04 1.91 16.21
N ASP A 159 44.30 1.45 16.18
CA ASP A 159 45.12 1.25 17.38
C ASP A 159 45.30 2.55 18.18
N ASP A 160 45.51 3.67 17.50
CA ASP A 160 45.63 5.02 18.08
C ASP A 160 44.28 5.74 18.26
N ARG A 161 43.17 5.11 17.86
CA ARG A 161 41.83 5.70 17.71
C ARG A 161 40.72 4.92 18.41
N GLN A 162 41.09 4.03 19.33
CA GLN A 162 40.14 3.14 20.01
C GLN A 162 39.06 3.91 20.79
N LYS A 163 39.38 5.10 21.32
CA LYS A 163 38.44 5.94 22.06
C LYS A 163 37.33 6.47 21.15
N GLU A 164 37.70 7.02 19.99
CA GLU A 164 36.80 7.51 18.96
C GLU A 164 35.98 6.34 18.38
N LEU A 165 36.62 5.21 18.08
CA LEU A 165 35.95 4.01 17.59
C LEU A 165 34.88 3.53 18.58
N LYS A 166 35.24 3.38 19.87
CA LYS A 166 34.31 3.00 20.93
C LYS A 166 33.12 3.95 21.00
N ALA A 167 33.36 5.25 20.98
CA ALA A 167 32.30 6.24 21.04
C ALA A 167 31.40 6.20 19.80
N PHE A 168 31.99 6.00 18.61
CA PHE A 168 31.28 5.89 17.34
C PHE A 168 30.36 4.65 17.30
N LEU A 169 30.90 3.47 17.64
CA LEU A 169 30.12 2.22 17.73
C LEU A 169 29.00 2.32 18.77
N SER A 170 29.27 2.96 19.91
CA SER A 170 28.26 3.21 20.96
C SER A 170 27.13 4.10 20.44
N LEU A 171 27.45 5.16 19.69
CA LEU A 171 26.48 6.07 19.11
C LEU A 171 25.61 5.37 18.05
N ILE A 172 26.21 4.55 17.18
CA ILE A 172 25.48 3.73 16.20
C ILE A 172 24.47 2.83 16.94
N ALA A 173 24.89 2.12 17.98
CA ALA A 173 24.00 1.24 18.75
C ALA A 173 22.89 1.98 19.50
N LYS A 174 23.13 3.21 19.93
CA LYS A 174 22.09 4.06 20.55
C LYS A 174 21.04 4.50 19.53
N GLN A 175 21.46 4.81 18.30
CA GLN A 175 20.58 5.25 17.23
C GLN A 175 19.83 4.10 16.54
N TRP A 176 20.41 2.90 16.52
CA TRP A 176 19.78 1.69 16.01
C TRP A 176 19.21 0.85 17.15
N GLN A 177 17.91 0.94 17.40
CA GLN A 177 17.21 0.09 18.37
C GLN A 177 16.87 -1.27 17.75
N GLY A 178 17.88 -2.14 17.63
CA GLY A 178 17.75 -3.49 17.10
C GLY A 178 19.03 -3.98 16.44
N ASP A 179 18.92 -5.09 15.73
CA ASP A 179 20.03 -5.66 14.99
C ASP A 179 20.30 -4.86 13.71
N LEU A 180 21.58 -4.75 13.39
CA LEU A 180 22.09 -4.02 12.23
C LEU A 180 23.06 -4.93 11.49
N LYS A 181 22.99 -4.93 10.16
CA LYS A 181 24.09 -5.37 9.30
C LYS A 181 24.31 -4.33 8.20
N THR A 182 25.52 -3.81 8.10
CA THR A 182 25.92 -2.85 7.05
C THR A 182 27.38 -3.04 6.68
N SER A 183 27.77 -2.61 5.49
CA SER A 183 29.14 -2.62 5.00
C SER A 183 29.49 -1.27 4.37
N ASN A 184 30.68 -1.15 3.78
CA ASN A 184 31.03 -0.01 2.94
C ASN A 184 30.32 0.01 1.56
N GLU A 185 29.61 -1.05 1.19
CA GLU A 185 28.92 -1.21 -0.11
C GLU A 185 27.46 -0.71 -0.07
N VAL A 186 27.15 0.33 0.70
CA VAL A 186 25.77 0.83 0.88
C VAL A 186 25.16 1.45 -0.39
N GLY A 187 25.91 1.48 -1.50
CA GLY A 187 25.52 2.07 -2.79
C GLY A 187 25.56 3.60 -2.79
N ASP A 188 25.13 4.22 -3.88
CA ASP A 188 25.07 5.68 -4.07
C ASP A 188 23.87 6.32 -3.36
N VAL A 189 23.63 5.95 -2.09
CA VAL A 189 22.54 6.51 -1.29
C VAL A 189 23.03 7.72 -0.51
N THR A 190 22.33 8.85 -0.64
CA THR A 190 22.63 10.06 0.14
C THR A 190 22.49 9.78 1.64
N PRO A 191 23.51 10.11 2.46
CA PRO A 191 23.45 9.88 3.90
C PRO A 191 22.40 10.77 4.55
N ASP A 192 21.80 10.28 5.63
CA ASP A 192 21.02 11.14 6.53
C ASP A 192 21.97 12.11 7.24
N PHE A 193 21.92 13.40 6.88
CA PHE A 193 22.89 14.40 7.36
C PHE A 193 22.85 14.61 8.87
N ALA A 194 21.68 14.51 9.51
CA ALA A 194 21.57 14.63 10.96
C ALA A 194 22.33 13.49 11.67
N THR A 195 22.16 12.26 11.16
CA THR A 195 22.91 11.07 11.63
C THR A 195 24.40 11.22 11.34
N LEU A 196 24.78 11.62 10.12
CA LEU A 196 26.17 11.83 9.72
C LEU A 196 26.88 12.88 10.59
N ASN A 197 26.26 14.02 10.87
CA ASN A 197 26.84 15.06 11.73
C ASN A 197 27.04 14.58 13.17
N SER A 198 26.13 13.74 13.68
CA SER A 198 26.31 13.11 14.99
C SER A 198 27.55 12.21 15.03
N TYR A 199 27.82 11.48 13.93
CA TYR A 199 29.01 10.66 13.80
C TYR A 199 30.29 11.49 13.67
N ARG A 200 30.29 12.52 12.82
CA ARG A 200 31.41 13.46 12.65
C ARG A 200 31.87 14.04 13.99
N LYS A 201 30.91 14.46 14.82
CA LYS A 201 31.19 15.00 16.16
C LYS A 201 31.96 14.03 17.04
N VAL A 202 31.62 12.75 17.00
CA VAL A 202 32.29 11.71 17.81
C VAL A 202 33.66 11.33 17.25
N LEU A 203 33.82 11.44 15.93
CA LEU A 203 35.07 11.18 15.21
C LEU A 203 35.98 12.42 15.13
N ASN A 204 35.65 13.52 15.80
CA ASN A 204 36.37 14.80 15.76
C ASN A 204 36.56 15.36 14.33
N LEU A 205 35.59 15.12 13.45
CA LEU A 205 35.57 15.63 12.07
C LEU A 205 34.88 16.99 12.01
N LYS A 206 35.28 17.82 11.02
CA LYS A 206 34.61 19.11 10.77
C LYS A 206 33.17 18.88 10.32
N GLU A 207 32.22 19.59 10.93
CA GLU A 207 30.85 19.65 10.42
C GLU A 207 30.85 20.38 9.07
N THR A 208 30.24 19.78 8.04
CA THR A 208 29.90 20.52 6.82
C THR A 208 28.48 21.04 6.94
N ALA A 209 28.29 22.32 6.61
CA ALA A 209 26.96 22.93 6.54
C ALA A 209 26.11 22.16 5.51
N ASN A 210 24.83 21.95 5.83
CA ASN A 210 23.86 21.37 4.89
C ASN A 210 23.88 22.19 3.59
N VAL A 211 24.25 21.57 2.48
CA VAL A 211 24.09 22.12 1.12
C VAL A 211 22.74 21.67 0.58
#